data_AF-A0A182T494-F1
#
_entry.id   AF-A0A182T494-F1
#
_cell.length_a   1.000
_cell.length_b   1.000
_cell.length_c   1.000
_cell.angle_alpha   90.00
_cell.angle_beta   90.00
_cell.angle_gamma   90.00
#
_symmetry.space_group_name_H-M   'P 1'
#
loop_
_entity.id
_entity.type
_entity.pdbx_description
1 polymer ?
#
loop_
_entity_poly.entity_id
_entity_poly.type
_entity_poly.pdbx_seq_one_letter_code
_entity_poly.pdbx_strand_id
1 'polypeptide(L)'
;MLKLVVLLAVCSVIGAQKQHQQHQQSHQQQQQLQQQSLPRYKEIPIVNLENVLEVDGKFRYSYEGGDGTRAAQDGQQIVVNNQVGTASQGQYTYQGDDGKTYSISYIADENGYRPVGDHLPTPPPVPAPIARALAHLATLPPSKEGPGRKF
;
A
#
# COMPACT_ATOMS: atom_id res chain seq x y z
N MET A 1 -31.79 70.32 -14.27
CA MET A 1 -31.19 69.66 -13.09
C MET A 1 -31.70 68.22 -12.91
N LEU A 2 -33.02 67.96 -12.94
CA LEU A 2 -33.58 66.62 -12.69
C LEU A 2 -33.34 65.57 -13.79
N LYS A 3 -33.15 65.96 -15.06
CA LYS A 3 -32.94 65.04 -16.20
C LYS A 3 -31.51 64.46 -16.30
N LEU A 4 -30.51 65.10 -15.70
CA LEU A 4 -29.10 64.65 -15.77
C LEU A 4 -28.80 63.53 -14.76
N VAL A 5 -29.51 63.53 -13.61
CA VAL A 5 -29.34 62.54 -12.53
C VAL A 5 -29.94 61.18 -12.91
N VAL A 6 -31.05 61.17 -13.67
CA VAL A 6 -31.72 59.93 -14.09
C VAL A 6 -30.90 59.16 -15.14
N LEU A 7 -30.20 59.85 -16.05
CA LEU A 7 -29.40 59.21 -17.09
C LEU A 7 -28.15 58.49 -16.53
N LEU A 8 -27.51 59.06 -15.49
CA LEU A 8 -26.37 58.46 -14.78
C LEU A 8 -26.78 57.25 -13.93
N ALA A 9 -27.99 57.25 -13.36
CA ALA A 9 -28.50 56.12 -12.58
C ALA A 9 -28.78 54.88 -13.46
N VAL A 10 -29.32 55.05 -14.67
CA VAL A 10 -29.63 53.94 -15.59
C VAL A 10 -28.35 53.32 -16.18
N CYS A 11 -27.33 54.12 -16.51
CA CYS A 11 -26.05 53.60 -17.01
C CYS A 11 -25.29 52.75 -15.97
N SER A 12 -25.40 53.11 -14.68
CA SER A 12 -24.75 52.39 -13.58
C SER A 12 -25.32 50.98 -13.36
N VAL A 13 -26.65 50.82 -13.50
CA VAL A 13 -27.33 49.51 -13.32
C VAL A 13 -27.00 48.54 -14.47
N ILE A 14 -26.96 49.03 -15.72
CA ILE A 14 -26.64 48.21 -16.89
C ILE A 14 -25.17 47.73 -16.86
N GLY A 15 -24.24 48.61 -16.43
CA GLY A 15 -22.83 48.26 -16.27
C GLY A 15 -22.58 47.18 -15.21
N ALA A 16 -23.21 47.32 -14.03
CA ALA A 16 -23.10 46.35 -12.94
C ALA A 16 -23.67 44.99 -13.32
N GLN A 17 -24.81 44.95 -14.03
CA GLN A 17 -25.43 43.70 -14.46
C GLN A 17 -24.55 42.96 -15.47
N LYS A 18 -23.93 43.67 -16.43
CA LYS A 18 -23.04 43.05 -17.42
C LYS A 18 -21.78 42.48 -16.78
N GLN A 19 -21.16 43.19 -15.83
CA GLN A 19 -19.98 42.70 -15.12
C GLN A 19 -20.28 41.50 -14.21
N HIS A 20 -21.44 41.48 -13.54
CA HIS A 20 -21.89 40.32 -12.77
C HIS A 20 -22.16 39.11 -13.66
N GLN A 21 -22.81 39.32 -14.80
CA GLN A 21 -23.13 38.24 -15.73
C GLN A 21 -21.86 37.65 -16.35
N GLN A 22 -20.85 38.48 -16.66
CA GLN A 22 -19.55 38.03 -17.18
C GLN A 22 -18.73 37.25 -16.14
N HIS A 23 -18.75 37.67 -14.86
CA HIS A 23 -18.13 36.90 -13.77
C HIS A 23 -18.84 35.56 -13.53
N GLN A 24 -20.17 35.52 -13.59
CA GLN A 24 -20.91 34.27 -13.45
C GLN A 24 -20.58 33.30 -14.60
N GLN A 25 -20.43 33.80 -15.83
CA GLN A 25 -20.09 32.97 -16.99
C GLN A 25 -18.66 32.41 -16.93
N SER A 26 -17.67 33.21 -16.50
CA SER A 26 -16.29 32.74 -16.37
C SER A 26 -16.14 31.69 -15.26
N HIS A 27 -16.87 31.82 -14.16
CA HIS A 27 -16.92 30.81 -13.10
C HIS A 27 -17.53 29.49 -13.57
N GLN A 28 -18.61 29.53 -14.36
CA GLN A 28 -19.20 28.32 -14.96
C GLN A 28 -18.24 27.64 -15.94
N GLN A 29 -17.51 28.41 -16.75
CA GLN A 29 -16.55 27.87 -17.70
C GLN A 29 -15.30 27.27 -17.02
N GLN A 30 -14.83 27.88 -15.93
CA GLN A 30 -13.75 27.32 -15.10
C GLN A 30 -14.16 26.01 -14.40
N GLN A 31 -15.41 25.89 -13.94
CA GLN A 31 -15.91 24.64 -13.35
C GLN A 31 -15.99 23.50 -14.38
N GLN A 32 -16.34 23.80 -15.64
CA GLN A 32 -16.37 22.78 -16.71
C GLN A 32 -14.97 22.30 -17.10
N LEU A 33 -13.95 23.17 -17.07
CA LEU A 33 -12.57 22.79 -17.36
C LEU A 33 -11.94 21.92 -16.26
N GLN A 34 -12.36 22.08 -15.00
CA GLN A 34 -11.90 21.23 -13.89
C GLN A 34 -12.49 19.81 -13.93
N GLN A 35 -13.55 19.57 -14.71
CA GLN A 35 -14.09 18.23 -14.95
C GLN A 35 -13.35 17.49 -16.08
N GLN A 36 -12.22 18.01 -16.58
CA GLN A 36 -11.36 17.25 -17.50
C GLN A 36 -10.99 15.90 -16.88
N SER A 37 -11.41 14.87 -17.59
CA SER A 37 -11.38 13.45 -17.26
C SER A 37 -10.10 13.02 -16.55
N LEU A 38 -10.21 12.72 -15.26
CA LEU A 38 -9.31 11.76 -14.62
C LEU A 38 -9.34 10.49 -15.48
N PRO A 39 -8.18 9.82 -15.71
CA PRO A 39 -8.19 8.54 -16.40
C PRO A 39 -9.21 7.63 -15.72
N ARG A 40 -10.16 7.10 -16.50
CA ARG A 40 -11.21 6.21 -15.99
C ARG A 40 -10.52 4.91 -15.55
N TYR A 41 -10.07 4.86 -14.30
CA TYR A 41 -9.63 3.62 -13.70
C TYR A 41 -10.82 2.65 -13.73
N LYS A 42 -10.54 1.42 -14.16
CA LYS A 42 -11.53 0.34 -14.07
C LYS A 42 -11.82 0.13 -12.58
N GLU A 43 -13.04 0.39 -12.16
CA GLU A 43 -13.48 0.09 -10.80
C GLU A 43 -13.45 -1.43 -10.60
N ILE A 44 -12.76 -1.88 -9.56
CA ILE A 44 -12.70 -3.28 -9.15
C ILE A 44 -13.49 -3.40 -7.85
N PRO A 45 -14.66 -4.06 -7.84
CA PRO A 45 -15.46 -4.19 -6.63
C PRO A 45 -14.76 -5.12 -5.64
N ILE A 46 -14.96 -4.88 -4.35
CA ILE A 46 -14.62 -5.86 -3.30
C ILE A 46 -15.74 -6.88 -3.24
N VAL A 47 -15.42 -8.15 -3.49
CA VAL A 47 -16.38 -9.26 -3.49
C VAL A 47 -16.40 -10.01 -2.17
N ASN A 48 -15.30 -9.94 -1.40
CA ASN A 48 -15.24 -10.46 -0.04
C ASN A 48 -14.39 -9.54 0.84
N LEU A 49 -14.77 -9.38 2.10
CA LEU A 49 -14.06 -8.59 3.11
C LEU A 49 -14.26 -9.21 4.48
N GLU A 50 -13.16 -9.46 5.18
CA GLU A 50 -13.12 -9.85 6.58
C GLU A 50 -12.24 -8.86 7.35
N ASN A 51 -12.72 -8.41 8.50
CA ASN A 51 -11.96 -7.58 9.41
C ASN A 51 -12.40 -7.91 10.85
N VAL A 52 -11.55 -8.63 11.55
CA VAL A 52 -11.80 -9.12 12.91
C VAL A 52 -10.71 -8.55 13.82
N LEU A 53 -11.15 -7.91 14.91
CA LEU A 53 -10.28 -7.48 15.99
C LEU A 53 -10.69 -8.21 17.26
N GLU A 54 -9.75 -8.96 17.84
CA GLU A 54 -9.95 -9.69 19.07
C GLU A 54 -9.50 -8.83 20.27
N VAL A 55 -10.07 -9.12 21.45
CA VAL A 55 -9.81 -8.36 22.68
C VAL A 55 -8.37 -8.54 23.18
N ASP A 56 -7.74 -9.67 22.84
CA ASP A 56 -6.37 -10.01 23.24
C ASP A 56 -5.30 -9.36 22.36
N GLY A 57 -5.69 -8.46 21.45
CA GLY A 57 -4.79 -7.78 20.53
C GLY A 57 -4.44 -8.58 19.28
N LYS A 58 -5.09 -9.74 19.06
CA LYS A 58 -5.07 -10.41 17.76
C LYS A 58 -6.00 -9.73 16.78
N PHE A 59 -5.65 -9.81 15.51
CA PHE A 59 -6.50 -9.32 14.44
C PHE A 59 -6.34 -10.18 13.20
N ARG A 60 -7.41 -10.23 12.41
CA ARG A 60 -7.45 -10.89 11.11
C ARG A 60 -8.08 -9.95 10.10
N TYR A 61 -7.45 -9.88 8.93
CA TYR A 61 -7.92 -9.07 7.83
C TYR A 61 -7.84 -9.89 6.54
N SER A 62 -8.88 -9.88 5.72
CA SER A 62 -8.82 -10.44 4.38
C SER A 62 -9.72 -9.67 3.41
N TYR A 63 -9.34 -9.63 2.13
CA TYR A 63 -10.21 -9.14 1.07
C TYR A 63 -10.00 -9.89 -0.23
N GLU A 64 -11.02 -9.85 -1.08
CA GLU A 64 -10.98 -10.32 -2.46
C GLU A 64 -11.62 -9.26 -3.36
N GLY A 65 -10.90 -8.85 -4.40
CA GLY A 65 -11.38 -7.99 -5.48
C GLY A 65 -11.99 -8.80 -6.61
N GLY A 66 -12.92 -8.20 -7.36
CA GLY A 66 -13.57 -8.83 -8.51
C GLY A 66 -12.64 -9.11 -9.70
N ASP A 67 -11.39 -8.66 -9.63
CA ASP A 67 -10.31 -9.00 -10.57
C ASP A 67 -9.50 -10.24 -10.14
N GLY A 68 -9.84 -10.85 -9.00
CA GLY A 68 -9.12 -12.00 -8.43
C GLY A 68 -7.94 -11.61 -7.54
N THR A 69 -7.67 -10.31 -7.35
CA THR A 69 -6.67 -9.86 -6.38
C THR A 69 -7.19 -10.15 -4.98
N ARG A 70 -6.37 -10.78 -4.14
CA ARG A 70 -6.76 -11.16 -2.77
C ARG A 70 -5.61 -10.99 -1.81
N ALA A 71 -5.92 -10.63 -0.57
CA ALA A 71 -4.96 -10.60 0.52
C ALA A 71 -5.58 -11.15 1.81
N ALA A 72 -4.75 -11.76 2.64
CA ALA A 72 -5.10 -12.22 3.97
C ALA A 72 -3.93 -11.97 4.92
N GLN A 73 -4.22 -11.53 6.13
CA GLN A 73 -3.24 -11.28 7.18
C GLN A 73 -3.81 -11.66 8.54
N ASP A 74 -3.01 -12.35 9.33
CA ASP A 74 -3.19 -12.54 10.76
C ASP A 74 -2.08 -11.77 11.48
N GLY A 75 -2.41 -11.13 12.59
CA GLY A 75 -1.41 -10.47 13.41
C GLY A 75 -1.79 -10.42 14.87
N GLN A 76 -0.79 -10.11 15.70
CA GLN A 76 -0.93 -10.04 17.14
C GLN A 76 0.09 -9.06 17.74
N GLN A 77 -0.26 -8.46 18.85
CA GLN A 77 0.65 -7.66 19.64
C GLN A 77 1.74 -8.55 20.27
N ILE A 78 3.00 -8.13 20.17
CA ILE A 78 4.15 -8.82 20.75
C ILE A 78 4.95 -7.86 21.64
N VAL A 79 5.76 -8.41 22.54
CA VAL A 79 6.72 -7.63 23.34
C VAL A 79 8.11 -8.19 23.11
N VAL A 80 9.02 -7.36 22.59
CA VAL A 80 10.41 -7.70 22.31
C VAL A 80 11.29 -6.67 23.00
N ASN A 81 12.24 -7.12 23.83
CA ASN A 81 13.15 -6.24 24.58
C ASN A 81 12.42 -5.13 25.37
N ASN A 82 11.33 -5.48 26.06
CA ASN A 82 10.46 -4.56 26.80
C ASN A 82 9.80 -3.46 25.93
N GLN A 83 9.83 -3.59 24.60
CA GLN A 83 9.14 -2.72 23.66
C GLN A 83 7.94 -3.44 23.08
N VAL A 84 6.82 -2.73 23.02
CA VAL A 84 5.58 -3.22 22.44
C VAL A 84 5.66 -3.09 20.92
N GLY A 85 5.34 -4.17 20.21
CA GLY A 85 5.30 -4.24 18.75
C GLY A 85 4.15 -5.10 18.24
N THR A 86 4.19 -5.43 16.96
CA THR A 86 3.20 -6.29 16.30
C THR A 86 3.93 -7.27 15.40
N ALA A 87 3.60 -8.56 15.55
CA ALA A 87 3.96 -9.57 14.57
C ALA A 87 2.76 -9.82 13.67
N SER A 88 2.99 -9.91 12.37
CA SER A 88 1.98 -10.31 11.40
C SER A 88 2.53 -11.28 10.39
N GLN A 89 1.66 -12.14 9.88
CA GLN A 89 1.93 -13.00 8.74
C GLN A 89 0.77 -12.92 7.78
N GLY A 90 1.04 -13.07 6.51
CA GLY A 90 -0.01 -12.97 5.51
C GLY A 90 0.41 -13.47 4.16
N GLN A 91 -0.53 -13.36 3.24
CA GLN A 91 -0.31 -13.62 1.84
C GLN A 91 -1.13 -12.66 1.00
N TYR A 92 -0.66 -12.39 -0.21
CA TYR A 92 -1.46 -11.75 -1.23
C TYR A 92 -1.21 -12.37 -2.58
N THR A 93 -2.21 -12.29 -3.45
CA THR A 93 -2.18 -12.82 -4.81
C THR A 93 -2.78 -11.79 -5.74
N TYR A 94 -2.18 -11.59 -6.91
CA TYR A 94 -2.64 -10.66 -7.93
C TYR A 94 -2.29 -11.20 -9.32
N GLN A 95 -2.98 -10.69 -10.34
CA GLN A 95 -2.65 -10.96 -11.73
C GLN A 95 -1.72 -9.86 -12.25
N GLY A 96 -0.56 -10.23 -12.80
CA GLY A 96 0.37 -9.29 -13.40
C GLY A 96 0.00 -8.92 -14.84
N ASP A 97 0.67 -7.90 -15.38
CA ASP A 97 0.46 -7.41 -16.74
C ASP A 97 0.78 -8.45 -17.82
N ASP A 98 1.55 -9.48 -17.47
CA ASP A 98 1.85 -10.64 -18.33
C ASP A 98 0.78 -11.74 -18.27
N GLY A 99 -0.32 -11.51 -17.56
CA GLY A 99 -1.43 -12.45 -17.38
C GLY A 99 -1.15 -13.57 -16.39
N LYS A 100 0.04 -13.61 -15.76
CA LYS A 100 0.37 -14.62 -14.75
C LYS A 100 -0.14 -14.22 -13.38
N THR A 101 -0.48 -15.22 -12.58
CA THR A 101 -0.84 -15.02 -11.18
C THR A 101 0.41 -15.07 -10.33
N TYR A 102 0.65 -14.00 -9.57
CA TYR A 102 1.75 -13.88 -8.63
C TYR A 102 1.23 -14.02 -7.22
N SER A 103 1.96 -14.77 -6.39
CA SER A 103 1.65 -14.96 -4.98
C SER A 103 2.87 -14.62 -4.13
N ILE A 104 2.62 -13.97 -3.00
CA ILE A 104 3.61 -13.65 -1.98
C ILE A 104 3.05 -14.06 -0.64
N SER A 105 3.82 -14.79 0.14
CA SER A 105 3.62 -14.97 1.58
C SER A 105 4.68 -14.20 2.34
N TYR A 106 4.40 -13.80 3.58
CA TYR A 106 5.35 -13.05 4.38
C TYR A 106 5.18 -13.27 5.88
N ILE A 107 6.27 -12.99 6.59
CA ILE A 107 6.29 -12.77 8.03
C ILE A 107 6.88 -11.37 8.27
N ALA A 108 6.26 -10.60 9.14
CA ALA A 108 6.70 -9.31 9.62
C ALA A 108 6.75 -9.34 11.15
N ASP A 109 7.95 -9.23 11.71
CA ASP A 109 8.19 -9.26 13.17
C ASP A 109 9.41 -8.38 13.51
N GLU A 110 10.02 -8.57 14.68
CA GLU A 110 11.21 -7.81 15.10
C GLU A 110 12.40 -7.94 14.16
N ASN A 111 12.46 -9.00 13.34
CA ASN A 111 13.51 -9.23 12.35
C ASN A 111 13.14 -8.65 10.97
N GLY A 112 12.11 -7.81 10.91
CA GLY A 112 11.66 -7.11 9.69
C GLY A 112 10.72 -7.93 8.80
N TYR A 113 10.44 -7.40 7.61
CA TYR A 113 9.56 -8.01 6.62
C TYR A 113 10.33 -9.02 5.75
N ARG A 114 9.86 -10.27 5.72
CA ARG A 114 10.51 -11.37 4.99
C ARG A 114 9.50 -12.02 4.04
N PRO A 115 9.41 -11.55 2.79
CA PRO A 115 8.51 -12.11 1.80
C PRO A 115 9.11 -13.33 1.09
N VAL A 116 8.26 -14.24 0.67
CA VAL A 116 8.58 -15.41 -0.16
C VAL A 116 7.61 -15.44 -1.34
N GLY A 117 8.16 -15.56 -2.54
CA GLY A 117 7.40 -15.69 -3.78
C GLY A 117 8.31 -15.99 -4.95
N ASP A 118 7.84 -16.79 -5.91
CA ASP A 118 8.66 -17.34 -7.00
C ASP A 118 9.27 -16.26 -7.92
N HIS A 119 8.66 -15.08 -7.95
CA HIS A 119 9.09 -13.95 -8.77
C HIS A 119 10.00 -12.96 -8.04
N LEU A 120 10.26 -13.20 -6.75
CA LEU A 120 11.15 -12.34 -5.98
C LEU A 120 12.62 -12.62 -6.33
N PRO A 121 13.47 -11.59 -6.35
CA PRO A 121 14.91 -11.79 -6.49
C PRO A 121 15.43 -12.71 -5.40
N THR A 122 16.17 -13.75 -5.79
CA THR A 122 16.88 -14.62 -4.84
C THR A 122 18.34 -14.18 -4.71
N PRO A 123 18.95 -14.33 -3.52
CA PRO A 123 20.39 -14.16 -3.39
C PRO A 123 21.14 -15.08 -4.35
N PRO A 124 22.33 -14.67 -4.84
CA PRO A 124 23.11 -15.52 -5.72
C PRO A 124 23.44 -16.86 -5.05
N PRO A 125 23.57 -17.95 -5.83
CA PRO A 125 23.94 -19.26 -5.28
C PRO A 125 25.25 -19.18 -4.49
N VAL A 126 25.34 -19.99 -3.42
CA VAL A 126 26.58 -20.11 -2.64
C VAL A 126 27.73 -20.59 -3.54
N PRO A 127 28.89 -19.93 -3.52
CA PRO A 127 30.05 -20.34 -4.32
C PRO A 127 30.47 -21.80 -4.07
N ALA A 128 30.82 -22.52 -5.15
CA ALA A 128 31.15 -23.95 -5.09
C ALA A 128 32.26 -24.34 -4.08
N PRO A 129 33.33 -23.54 -3.84
CA PRO A 129 34.31 -23.87 -2.81
C PRO A 129 33.72 -23.85 -1.40
N ILE A 130 32.82 -22.90 -1.12
CA ILE A 130 32.15 -22.78 0.18
C ILE A 130 31.19 -23.94 0.37
N ALA A 131 30.39 -24.27 -0.64
CA ALA A 131 29.50 -25.43 -0.60
C ALA A 131 30.27 -26.74 -0.33
N ARG A 132 31.43 -26.93 -0.98
CA ARG A 132 32.32 -28.07 -0.74
C ARG A 132 32.90 -28.09 0.68
N ALA A 133 33.32 -26.94 1.19
CA ALA A 133 33.84 -26.83 2.55
C ALA A 133 32.76 -27.18 3.58
N LEU A 134 31.54 -26.66 3.43
CA LEU A 134 30.40 -26.97 4.30
C LEU A 134 30.04 -28.46 4.26
N ALA A 135 30.03 -29.07 3.07
CA ALA A 135 29.80 -30.51 2.92
C ALA A 135 30.88 -31.34 3.63
N HIS A 136 32.16 -30.96 3.51
CA HIS A 136 33.24 -31.63 4.23
C HIS A 136 33.10 -31.49 5.74
N LEU A 137 32.82 -30.28 6.25
CA LEU A 137 32.61 -30.02 7.68
C LEU A 137 31.45 -30.86 8.24
N ALA A 138 30.38 -31.05 7.47
CA ALA A 138 29.24 -31.88 7.88
C ALA A 138 29.59 -33.38 8.02
N THR A 139 30.66 -33.85 7.38
CA THR A 139 31.13 -35.25 7.50
C THR A 139 32.09 -35.49 8.66
N LEU A 140 32.56 -34.43 9.32
CA LEU A 140 33.48 -34.57 10.44
C LEU A 140 32.73 -35.07 11.69
N PRO A 141 33.36 -35.93 12.50
CA PRO A 141 32.79 -36.31 13.79
C PRO A 141 32.65 -35.09 14.70
N PRO A 142 31.71 -35.08 15.66
CA PRO A 142 31.62 -34.02 16.65
C PRO A 142 32.97 -33.84 17.32
N SER A 143 33.48 -32.61 17.34
CA SER A 143 34.76 -32.31 17.97
C SER A 143 34.69 -32.75 19.43
N LYS A 144 35.61 -33.62 19.87
CA LYS A 144 35.78 -33.92 21.29
C LYS A 144 36.01 -32.59 22.00
N GLU A 145 35.10 -32.20 22.90
CA GLU A 145 35.29 -31.04 23.76
C GLU A 145 36.67 -31.15 24.41
N GLY A 146 37.56 -30.20 24.10
CA GLY A 146 38.82 -30.09 24.80
C GLY A 146 38.54 -29.80 26.28
N PRO A 147 39.37 -30.29 27.22
CA PRO A 147 39.11 -30.17 28.65
C PRO A 147 38.80 -28.71 28.98
N GLY A 148 37.59 -28.49 29.54
CA GLY A 148 37.00 -27.18 29.73
C GLY A 148 38.03 -26.20 30.29
N ARG A 149 38.26 -25.10 29.55
CA ARG A 149 39.00 -23.96 30.06
C ARG A 149 38.19 -23.43 31.24
N LYS A 150 38.61 -23.82 32.45
CA LYS A 150 38.12 -23.20 33.68
C LYS A 150 38.61 -21.77 33.67
N PHE A 151 37.67 -20.83 33.60
CA PHE A 151 37.90 -19.43 33.91
C PHE A 151 38.17 -19.27 35.41
#